data_AF-A0A8T4GG05-F1
#
_entry.id   AF-A0A8T4GG05-F1
#
_cell.length_a   1.000
_cell.length_b   1.000
_cell.length_c   1.000
_cell.angle_alpha   90.00
_cell.angle_beta   90.00
_cell.angle_gamma   90.00
#
_symmetry.space_group_name_H-M   'P 1'
#
loop_
_entity.id
_entity.type
_entity.pdbx_description
1 polymer ?
#
loop_
_entity_poly.entity_id
_entity_poly.type
_entity_poly.pdbx_seq_one_letter_code
_entity_poly.pdbx_strand_id
1 'polypeptide(L)'
;MLTADLARSRTRDGEVRPLFIDISDERYRETAATLIALFEDHLGEPKGELDDAIDELTVADTDYKIVQGLAKLLRDECEFEQQAAANPREIRKRLFERANDRYPIVRQPTLGEDTQKLEIYSTVADEFGISLEECYRGMYADLEDNKRLVRFGDQSIVEDADESESTATTKLTGNSKQTSTSTSRQSIGC
;
A
#
# COMPACT_ATOMS: atom_id res chain seq x y z
N MET A 1 18.83 -4.19 -15.10
CA MET A 1 20.24 -3.78 -15.23
C MET A 1 20.45 -2.49 -14.43
N LEU A 2 21.55 -2.37 -13.68
CA LEU A 2 21.82 -1.18 -12.86
C LEU A 2 22.13 0.05 -13.71
N THR A 3 21.62 1.20 -13.27
CA THR A 3 21.85 2.51 -13.88
C THR A 3 23.17 3.12 -13.42
N ALA A 4 23.72 4.07 -14.19
CA ALA A 4 25.06 4.62 -13.97
C ALA A 4 25.20 5.40 -12.65
N ASP A 5 24.12 5.99 -12.16
CA ASP A 5 24.02 6.72 -10.89
C ASP A 5 24.15 5.80 -9.66
N LEU A 6 23.65 4.56 -9.78
CA LEU A 6 23.74 3.52 -8.75
C LEU A 6 25.05 2.71 -8.84
N ALA A 7 25.74 2.75 -9.98
CA ALA A 7 27.02 2.06 -10.13
C ALA A 7 28.08 2.62 -9.17
N ARG A 8 28.78 1.72 -8.49
CA ARG A 8 29.89 2.06 -7.58
C ARG A 8 31.22 1.75 -8.24
N SER A 9 32.07 2.76 -8.38
CA SER A 9 33.42 2.62 -8.91
C SER A 9 34.38 3.58 -8.22
N ARG A 10 35.67 3.29 -8.32
CA ARG A 10 36.76 4.13 -7.83
C ARG A 10 37.76 4.34 -8.96
N THR A 11 38.09 5.60 -9.21
CA THR A 11 39.15 5.96 -10.16
C THR A 11 40.45 6.19 -9.40
N ARG A 12 41.53 5.52 -9.81
CA ARG A 12 42.89 5.74 -9.29
C ARG A 12 43.89 5.57 -10.42
N ASP A 13 44.84 6.50 -10.53
CA ASP A 13 45.92 6.47 -11.52
C ASP A 13 45.42 6.32 -12.98
N GLY A 14 44.26 6.92 -13.30
CA GLY A 14 43.62 6.84 -14.62
C GLY A 14 42.83 5.55 -14.89
N GLU A 15 42.78 4.62 -13.95
CA GLU A 15 42.05 3.36 -14.05
C GLU A 15 40.74 3.41 -13.25
N VAL A 16 39.62 3.00 -13.87
CA VAL A 16 38.31 2.88 -13.21
C VAL A 16 38.13 1.45 -12.74
N ARG A 17 37.98 1.26 -11.43
CA ARG A 17 37.75 -0.07 -10.83
C ARG A 17 36.35 -0.15 -10.21
N PRO A 18 35.55 -1.17 -10.53
CA PRO A 18 34.26 -1.38 -9.88
C PRO A 18 34.46 -1.70 -8.39
N LEU A 19 33.53 -1.23 -7.56
CA LEU A 19 33.48 -1.54 -6.13
C LEU A 19 32.37 -2.58 -5.90
N PHE A 20 32.77 -3.84 -5.79
CA PHE A 20 31.85 -4.94 -5.47
C PHE A 20 31.53 -4.97 -3.97
N ILE A 21 30.36 -5.49 -3.64
CA ILE A 21 29.98 -5.85 -2.26
C ILE A 21 30.47 -7.25 -1.93
N ASP A 22 30.76 -7.51 -0.66
CA ASP A 22 31.00 -8.88 -0.18
C ASP A 22 29.65 -9.54 0.10
N ILE A 23 29.35 -10.61 -0.63
CA ILE A 23 28.11 -11.40 -0.49
C ILE A 23 28.02 -12.16 0.85
N SER A 24 29.13 -12.20 1.59
CA SER A 24 29.21 -12.83 2.92
C SER A 24 29.00 -11.83 4.05
N ASP A 25 28.92 -10.52 3.76
CA ASP A 25 28.60 -9.50 4.77
C ASP A 25 27.13 -9.66 5.18
N GLU A 26 26.91 -9.99 6.45
CA GLU A 26 25.58 -10.26 6.99
C GLU A 26 24.66 -9.05 6.86
N ARG A 27 25.19 -7.83 6.96
CA ARG A 27 24.40 -6.60 6.84
C ARG A 27 23.72 -6.51 5.47
N TYR A 28 24.45 -6.83 4.40
CA TYR A 28 23.88 -6.80 3.05
C TYR A 28 22.88 -7.92 2.81
N ARG A 29 23.04 -9.07 3.47
CA ARG A 29 22.06 -10.16 3.44
C ARG A 29 20.77 -9.78 4.16
N GLU A 30 20.89 -9.18 5.33
CA GLU A 30 19.75 -8.65 6.09
C GLU A 30 19.01 -7.57 5.27
N THR A 31 19.73 -6.59 4.70
CA THR A 31 19.13 -5.59 3.81
C THR A 31 18.41 -6.22 2.62
N ALA A 32 19.03 -7.21 1.95
CA ALA A 32 18.40 -7.89 0.83
C ALA A 32 17.13 -8.64 1.26
N ALA A 33 17.16 -9.34 2.40
CA ALA A 33 15.99 -10.04 2.94
C ALA A 33 14.86 -9.06 3.30
N THR A 34 15.17 -7.92 3.92
CA THR A 34 14.19 -6.86 4.21
C THR A 34 13.56 -6.31 2.94
N LEU A 35 14.37 -6.03 1.90
CA LEU A 35 13.85 -5.55 0.63
C LEU A 35 12.97 -6.60 -0.07
N ILE A 36 13.35 -7.88 -0.06
CA ILE A 36 12.51 -8.93 -0.63
C ILE A 36 11.15 -8.97 0.06
N ALA A 37 11.13 -9.02 1.40
CA ALA A 37 9.89 -9.02 2.18
C ALA A 37 9.04 -7.77 1.90
N LEU A 38 9.68 -6.60 1.77
CA LEU A 38 8.98 -5.36 1.42
C LEU A 38 8.25 -5.47 0.08
N PHE A 39 8.90 -6.02 -0.95
CA PHE A 39 8.26 -6.21 -2.27
C PHE A 39 7.14 -7.25 -2.23
N GLU A 40 7.30 -8.34 -1.47
CA GLU A 40 6.24 -9.35 -1.28
C GLU A 40 5.01 -8.74 -0.60
N ASP A 41 5.21 -7.94 0.45
CA ASP A 41 4.14 -7.27 1.20
C ASP A 41 3.41 -6.19 0.38
N HIS A 42 4.05 -5.66 -0.68
CA HIS A 42 3.48 -4.64 -1.57
C HIS A 42 2.82 -5.22 -2.82
N LEU A 43 2.67 -6.54 -2.94
CA LEU A 43 1.89 -7.13 -4.01
C LEU A 43 0.45 -6.59 -3.98
N GLY A 44 0.02 -6.04 -5.10
CA GLY A 44 -1.26 -5.36 -5.25
C GLY A 44 -1.25 -3.89 -4.84
N GLU A 45 -0.22 -3.37 -4.17
CA GLU A 45 -0.17 -1.98 -3.71
C GLU A 45 0.40 -1.01 -4.75
N PRO A 46 0.17 0.32 -4.61
CA PRO A 46 0.70 1.33 -5.52
C PRO A 46 2.23 1.37 -5.52
N LYS A 47 2.81 1.56 -6.70
CA LYS A 47 4.25 1.73 -6.91
C LYS A 47 4.84 2.84 -6.03
N GLY A 48 4.12 3.95 -5.86
CA GLY A 48 4.55 5.09 -5.05
C GLY A 48 4.72 4.73 -3.58
N GLU A 49 3.84 3.89 -3.02
CA GLU A 49 3.95 3.44 -1.63
C GLU A 49 5.19 2.56 -1.43
N LEU A 50 5.47 1.68 -2.40
CA LEU A 50 6.70 0.89 -2.40
C LEU A 50 7.96 1.76 -2.52
N ASP A 51 7.94 2.76 -3.41
CA ASP A 51 9.06 3.67 -3.61
C ASP A 51 9.32 4.53 -2.35
N ASP A 52 8.26 5.03 -1.70
CA ASP A 52 8.35 5.75 -0.41
C ASP A 52 8.94 4.85 0.69
N ALA A 53 8.49 3.60 0.79
CA ALA A 53 9.00 2.65 1.78
C ALA A 53 10.49 2.28 1.54
N ILE A 54 10.92 2.16 0.28
CA ILE A 54 12.33 1.98 -0.07
C ILE A 54 13.14 3.21 0.34
N ASP A 55 12.63 4.41 0.08
CA ASP A 55 13.31 5.66 0.43
C ASP A 55 13.46 5.80 1.95
N GLU A 56 12.44 5.44 2.73
CA GLU A 56 12.49 5.41 4.20
C GLU A 56 13.63 4.52 4.74
N LEU A 57 13.89 3.37 4.10
CA LEU A 57 15.02 2.50 4.45
C LEU A 57 16.40 3.16 4.24
N THR A 58 16.48 4.21 3.43
CA THR A 58 17.75 4.87 3.08
C THR A 58 18.06 6.16 3.85
N VAL A 59 17.09 6.70 4.60
CA VAL A 59 17.19 8.04 5.23
C VAL A 59 18.38 8.19 6.19
N ALA A 60 18.84 7.11 6.83
CA ALA A 60 19.91 7.14 7.83
C ALA A 60 21.18 6.36 7.42
N ASP A 61 21.25 5.80 6.21
CA ASP A 61 22.30 4.84 5.84
C ASP A 61 23.35 5.41 4.88
N THR A 62 24.61 5.28 5.25
CA THR A 62 25.78 5.51 4.38
C THR A 62 25.82 4.63 3.14
N ASP A 63 25.12 3.50 3.16
CA ASP A 63 25.07 2.51 2.08
C ASP A 63 23.85 2.69 1.16
N TYR A 64 23.29 3.91 1.05
CA TYR A 64 22.13 4.21 0.18
C TYR A 64 22.23 3.63 -1.24
N LYS A 65 23.42 3.66 -1.87
CA LYS A 65 23.64 3.11 -3.22
C LYS A 65 23.45 1.60 -3.28
N ILE A 66 23.73 0.89 -2.20
CA ILE A 66 23.58 -0.55 -2.11
C ILE A 66 22.09 -0.88 -1.98
N VAL A 67 21.38 -0.22 -1.05
CA VAL A 67 19.93 -0.38 -0.88
C VAL A 67 19.19 -0.09 -2.18
N GLN A 68 19.40 1.10 -2.77
CA GLN A 68 18.78 1.51 -4.03
C GLN A 68 19.20 0.60 -5.20
N GLY A 69 20.44 0.11 -5.20
CA GLY A 69 20.92 -0.87 -6.18
C GLY A 69 20.18 -2.20 -6.08
N LEU A 70 20.03 -2.76 -4.87
CA LEU A 70 19.29 -4.00 -4.63
C LEU A 70 17.80 -3.82 -4.97
N ALA A 71 17.18 -2.74 -4.50
CA ALA A 71 15.79 -2.40 -4.82
C ALA A 71 15.58 -2.27 -6.33
N LYS A 72 16.52 -1.66 -7.06
CA LYS A 72 16.47 -1.56 -8.52
C LYS A 72 16.51 -2.93 -9.21
N LEU A 73 17.28 -3.88 -8.68
CA LEU A 73 17.32 -5.25 -9.20
C LEU A 73 16.00 -5.98 -8.95
N LEU A 74 15.42 -5.86 -7.75
CA LEU A 74 14.10 -6.43 -7.45
C LEU A 74 13.00 -5.81 -8.32
N ARG A 75 13.06 -4.49 -8.54
CA ARG A 75 12.13 -3.77 -9.42
C ARG A 75 12.21 -4.21 -10.88
N ASP A 76 13.37 -4.69 -11.35
CA ASP A 76 13.48 -5.27 -12.70
C ASP A 76 12.72 -6.60 -12.82
N GLU A 77 12.46 -7.28 -11.71
CA GLU A 77 11.68 -8.53 -11.62
C GLU A 77 10.20 -8.28 -11.27
N CYS A 78 9.73 -7.04 -11.43
CA CYS A 78 8.36 -6.62 -11.13
C CYS A 78 7.59 -6.25 -12.40
N GLU A 79 6.28 -6.49 -12.39
CA GLU A 79 5.35 -5.96 -13.38
C GLU A 79 4.36 -5.01 -12.69
N PHE A 80 4.21 -3.81 -13.26
CA PHE A 80 3.29 -2.79 -12.75
C PHE A 80 2.24 -2.48 -13.79
N GLU A 81 0.98 -2.48 -13.38
CA GLU A 81 -0.14 -2.24 -14.29
C GLU A 81 -1.07 -1.12 -13.80
N GLN A 82 -1.67 -0.43 -14.75
CA GLN A 82 -2.76 0.49 -14.46
C GLN A 82 -4.03 -0.34 -14.20
N GLN A 83 -4.51 -0.31 -12.96
CA GLN A 83 -5.77 -0.93 -12.57
C GLN A 83 -6.82 0.15 -12.27
N ALA A 84 -7.85 0.23 -13.11
CA ALA A 84 -9.00 1.11 -12.91
C ALA A 84 -10.26 0.51 -13.52
N ALA A 85 -11.36 0.53 -12.76
CA ALA A 85 -12.66 0.03 -13.22
C ALA A 85 -13.27 0.86 -14.35
N ALA A 86 -12.87 2.13 -14.48
CA ALA A 86 -13.23 3.02 -15.59
C ALA A 86 -12.05 3.90 -16.01
N ASN A 87 -12.15 4.51 -17.20
CA ASN A 87 -11.07 5.34 -17.75
C ASN A 87 -10.74 6.52 -16.80
N PRO A 88 -9.50 6.64 -16.27
CA PRO A 88 -9.14 7.67 -15.29
C PRO A 88 -9.40 9.10 -15.77
N ARG A 89 -9.19 9.38 -17.06
CA ARG A 89 -9.43 10.70 -17.64
C ARG A 89 -10.91 11.06 -17.63
N GLU A 90 -11.78 10.10 -17.94
CA GLU A 90 -13.24 10.31 -17.91
C GLU A 90 -13.75 10.46 -16.47
N ILE A 91 -13.23 9.68 -15.52
CA ILE A 91 -13.52 9.85 -14.08
C ILE A 91 -13.18 11.28 -13.65
N ARG A 92 -11.95 11.75 -13.93
CA ARG A 92 -11.52 13.12 -13.59
C ARG A 92 -12.41 14.17 -14.22
N LYS A 93 -12.73 14.02 -15.51
CA LYS A 93 -13.56 14.99 -16.23
C LYS A 93 -14.93 15.13 -15.56
N ARG A 94 -15.63 14.02 -15.32
CA ARG A 94 -16.95 14.02 -14.67
C ARG A 94 -16.90 14.54 -13.25
N LEU A 95 -15.91 14.11 -12.48
CA LEU A 95 -15.72 14.58 -11.11
C LEU A 95 -15.52 16.10 -11.05
N PHE A 96 -14.68 16.65 -11.90
CA PHE A 96 -14.41 18.09 -11.91
C PHE A 96 -15.55 18.93 -12.51
N GLU A 97 -16.28 18.42 -13.50
CA GLU A 97 -17.51 19.04 -13.99
C GLU A 97 -18.54 19.16 -12.86
N ARG A 98 -18.84 18.05 -12.17
CA ARG A 98 -19.78 18.00 -11.04
C ARG A 98 -19.32 18.87 -9.87
N ALA A 99 -18.03 18.85 -9.58
CA ALA A 99 -17.44 19.67 -8.54
C ALA A 99 -17.60 21.17 -8.80
N ASN A 100 -17.48 21.58 -10.06
CA ASN A 100 -17.66 22.96 -10.48
C ASN A 100 -19.11 23.44 -10.31
N ASP A 101 -20.10 22.56 -10.57
CA ASP A 101 -21.52 22.87 -10.37
C ASP A 101 -21.90 23.05 -8.89
N ARG A 102 -21.11 22.48 -7.97
CA ARG A 102 -21.34 22.51 -6.52
C ARG A 102 -20.38 23.46 -5.79
N TYR A 103 -19.79 24.42 -6.50
CA TYR A 103 -18.83 25.37 -5.92
C TYR A 103 -19.45 26.22 -4.80
N PRO A 104 -18.74 26.52 -3.70
CA PRO A 104 -17.36 26.13 -3.38
C PRO A 104 -17.25 24.79 -2.64
N ILE A 105 -16.30 23.94 -3.05
CA ILE A 105 -15.91 22.76 -2.30
C ILE A 105 -14.82 23.15 -1.30
N VAL A 106 -15.17 23.19 -0.02
CA VAL A 106 -14.21 23.49 1.05
C VAL A 106 -13.43 22.24 1.45
N ARG A 107 -12.12 22.38 1.66
CA ARG A 107 -11.26 21.26 2.15
C ARG A 107 -11.52 20.92 3.62
N GLN A 108 -11.95 21.91 4.39
CA GLN A 108 -12.28 21.79 5.81
C GLN A 108 -13.67 22.39 6.03
N PRO A 109 -14.67 21.56 6.42
CA PRO A 109 -15.98 22.05 6.81
C PRO A 109 -15.83 23.03 7.97
N THR A 110 -16.22 24.29 7.80
CA THR A 110 -16.17 25.29 8.88
C THR A 110 -17.39 25.21 9.81
N LEU A 111 -18.45 24.50 9.38
CA LEU A 111 -19.68 24.22 10.11
C LEU A 111 -20.14 22.79 9.71
N GLY A 112 -20.84 22.09 10.60
CA GLY A 112 -21.07 20.64 10.51
C GLY A 112 -21.57 20.10 9.17
N GLU A 113 -21.07 18.90 8.84
CA GLU A 113 -21.51 18.01 7.75
C GLU A 113 -21.41 18.55 6.32
N ASP A 114 -20.27 19.13 5.91
CA ASP A 114 -19.98 19.24 4.47
C ASP A 114 -19.66 17.85 3.88
N THR A 115 -20.70 17.08 3.58
CA THR A 115 -20.66 15.82 2.83
C THR A 115 -20.53 16.03 1.33
N GLN A 116 -20.45 17.29 0.86
CA GLN A 116 -20.44 17.65 -0.56
C GLN A 116 -19.39 16.89 -1.37
N LYS A 117 -18.18 16.69 -0.81
CA LYS A 117 -17.13 15.88 -1.48
C LYS A 117 -17.58 14.43 -1.68
N LEU A 118 -18.09 13.79 -0.63
CA LEU A 118 -18.57 12.41 -0.67
C LEU A 118 -19.74 12.27 -1.65
N GLU A 119 -20.69 13.22 -1.65
CA GLU A 119 -21.80 13.26 -2.60
C GLU A 119 -21.34 13.32 -4.05
N ILE A 120 -20.34 14.17 -4.35
CA ILE A 120 -19.79 14.30 -5.71
C ILE A 120 -19.14 12.98 -6.15
N TYR A 121 -18.27 12.40 -5.31
CA TYR A 121 -17.62 11.13 -5.65
C TYR A 121 -18.65 10.00 -5.79
N SER A 122 -19.63 9.89 -4.89
CA SER A 122 -20.68 8.86 -4.97
C SER A 122 -21.48 9.00 -6.25
N THR A 123 -21.90 10.22 -6.60
CA THR A 123 -22.68 10.46 -7.82
C THR A 123 -21.91 10.07 -9.07
N VAL A 124 -20.61 10.37 -9.12
CA VAL A 124 -19.76 10.00 -10.26
C VAL A 124 -19.52 8.49 -10.29
N ALA A 125 -19.29 7.85 -9.14
CA ALA A 125 -19.18 6.41 -9.05
C ALA A 125 -20.44 5.72 -9.59
N ASP A 126 -21.63 6.21 -9.21
CA ASP A 126 -22.92 5.72 -9.69
C ASP A 126 -23.08 5.91 -11.22
N GLU A 127 -22.61 7.03 -11.79
CA GLU A 127 -22.64 7.26 -13.25
C GLU A 127 -21.81 6.24 -14.03
N PHE A 128 -20.67 5.82 -13.47
CA PHE A 128 -19.79 4.82 -14.08
C PHE A 128 -20.16 3.39 -13.69
N GLY A 129 -21.08 3.19 -12.75
CA GLY A 129 -21.47 1.86 -12.25
C GLY A 129 -20.37 1.17 -11.45
N ILE A 130 -19.52 1.94 -10.77
CA ILE A 130 -18.38 1.45 -9.98
C ILE A 130 -18.57 1.85 -8.51
N SER A 131 -17.84 1.21 -7.60
CA SER A 131 -17.85 1.61 -6.19
C SER A 131 -17.19 2.97 -5.97
N LEU A 132 -17.53 3.61 -4.85
CA LEU A 132 -16.90 4.85 -4.41
C LEU A 132 -15.36 4.72 -4.31
N GLU A 133 -14.90 3.58 -3.80
CA GLU A 133 -13.48 3.27 -3.65
C GLU A 133 -12.78 3.13 -5.00
N GLU A 134 -13.38 2.40 -5.95
CA GLU A 134 -12.86 2.28 -7.31
C GLU A 134 -12.84 3.62 -8.04
N CYS A 135 -13.84 4.48 -7.81
CA CYS A 135 -13.85 5.84 -8.35
C CYS A 135 -12.70 6.68 -7.77
N TYR A 136 -12.45 6.57 -6.47
CA TYR A 136 -11.37 7.31 -5.79
C TYR A 136 -9.99 6.84 -6.26
N ARG A 137 -9.75 5.53 -6.23
CA ARG A 137 -8.48 4.92 -6.66
C ARG A 137 -8.26 5.08 -8.17
N GLY A 138 -9.31 4.90 -8.97
CA GLY A 138 -9.28 4.96 -10.43
C GLY A 138 -9.04 6.37 -10.98
N MET A 139 -9.31 7.43 -10.21
CA MET A 139 -9.17 8.82 -10.66
C MET A 139 -7.78 9.16 -11.18
N TYR A 140 -6.72 8.57 -10.61
CA TYR A 140 -5.33 8.82 -10.99
C TYR A 140 -4.53 7.54 -11.26
N ALA A 141 -5.21 6.43 -11.52
CA ALA A 141 -4.54 5.14 -11.77
C ALA A 141 -3.65 5.12 -13.03
N ASP A 142 -3.78 6.11 -13.92
CA ASP A 142 -2.91 6.32 -15.08
C ASP A 142 -1.57 7.01 -14.74
N LEU A 143 -1.40 7.53 -13.52
CA LEU A 143 -0.11 8.05 -13.06
C LEU A 143 0.83 6.90 -12.72
N GLU A 144 2.11 7.08 -13.03
CA GLU A 144 3.15 6.05 -12.85
C GLU A 144 3.21 5.52 -11.41
N ASP A 145 3.16 6.42 -10.43
CA ASP A 145 3.22 6.08 -8.99
C ASP A 145 1.96 5.34 -8.50
N ASN A 146 0.86 5.44 -9.24
CA ASN A 146 -0.42 4.80 -8.87
C ASN A 146 -0.63 3.46 -9.59
N LYS A 147 0.28 3.05 -10.47
CA LYS A 147 0.26 1.69 -11.02
C LYS A 147 0.48 0.68 -9.90
N ARG A 148 -0.22 -0.44 -9.95
CA ARG A 148 -0.15 -1.48 -8.91
C ARG A 148 0.86 -2.54 -9.28
N LEU A 149 1.57 -3.05 -8.28
CA LEU A 149 2.50 -4.17 -8.44
C LEU A 149 1.68 -5.47 -8.64
N VAL A 150 1.61 -5.98 -9.86
CA VAL A 150 0.78 -7.16 -10.18
C VAL A 150 1.57 -8.46 -10.13
N ARG A 151 2.90 -8.38 -10.29
CA ARG A 151 3.81 -9.52 -10.27
C ARG A 151 5.12 -9.13 -9.63
N PHE A 152 5.66 -10.03 -8.81
CA PHE A 152 7.03 -9.97 -8.29
C PHE A 152 7.63 -11.37 -8.28
N GLY A 153 8.70 -11.59 -9.06
CA GLY A 153 9.32 -12.91 -9.20
C GLY A 153 8.32 -13.93 -9.76
N ASP A 154 8.02 -14.97 -8.99
CA ASP A 154 7.03 -16.01 -9.33
C ASP A 154 5.63 -15.76 -8.72
N GLN A 155 5.49 -14.72 -7.88
CA GLN A 155 4.23 -14.37 -7.24
C GLN A 155 3.45 -13.38 -8.13
N SER A 156 2.15 -13.58 -8.27
CA SER A 156 1.26 -12.68 -9.00
C SER A 156 -0.06 -12.54 -8.27
N ILE A 157 -0.67 -11.36 -8.35
CA ILE A 157 -2.06 -11.20 -7.92
C ILE A 157 -2.94 -11.97 -8.91
N VAL A 158 -3.69 -12.96 -8.42
CA VAL A 158 -4.75 -13.59 -9.20
C VAL A 158 -5.98 -12.71 -8.98
N GLU A 159 -6.42 -11.99 -10.01
CA GLU A 159 -7.72 -11.32 -9.96
C GLU A 159 -8.81 -12.40 -9.97
N ASP A 160 -9.19 -12.86 -8.78
CA ASP A 160 -10.43 -13.61 -8.59
C ASP A 160 -11.59 -12.64 -8.81
N ALA A 161 -12.01 -12.51 -10.08
CA ALA A 161 -13.31 -11.97 -10.43
C ALA A 161 -14.38 -13.01 -10.08
N ASP A 162 -14.69 -13.17 -8.79
CA ASP A 162 -15.94 -13.82 -8.38
C ASP A 162 -16.47 -13.26 -7.05
N GLU A 163 -17.80 -13.09 -7.03
CA GLU A 163 -18.60 -12.43 -5.99
C GLU A 163 -18.61 -13.17 -4.64
N SER A 164 -18.60 -12.38 -3.55
CA SER A 164 -19.07 -12.71 -2.18
C SER A 164 -18.26 -13.76 -1.39
N GLU A 165 -18.01 -13.63 -0.08
CA GLU A 165 -18.89 -13.17 1.00
C GLU A 165 -18.11 -12.43 2.09
N SER A 166 -18.71 -11.33 2.54
CA SER A 166 -18.50 -10.80 3.88
C SER A 166 -18.88 -11.83 4.94
N THR A 167 -17.93 -12.29 5.74
CA THR A 167 -18.25 -12.80 7.09
C THR A 167 -17.22 -12.33 8.12
N ALA A 168 -17.34 -11.09 8.56
CA ALA A 168 -16.89 -10.68 9.89
C ALA A 168 -18.12 -10.38 10.76
N THR A 169 -18.90 -11.44 11.05
CA THR A 169 -19.93 -11.37 12.09
C THR A 169 -19.25 -11.26 13.45
N THR A 170 -19.41 -10.10 14.05
CA THR A 170 -19.17 -9.77 15.45
C THR A 170 -19.78 -10.84 16.35
N LYS A 171 -18.95 -11.63 17.04
CA LYS A 171 -19.41 -12.46 18.16
C LYS A 171 -19.64 -11.57 19.38
N LEU A 172 -20.79 -10.88 19.38
CA LEU A 172 -21.42 -10.39 20.60
C LEU A 172 -22.33 -11.50 21.11
N THR A 173 -21.89 -12.25 22.12
CA THR A 173 -22.78 -13.11 22.90
C THR A 173 -22.64 -12.72 24.36
N GLY A 174 -23.56 -11.87 24.81
CA GLY A 174 -23.92 -11.80 26.20
C GLY A 174 -24.65 -13.08 26.59
N ASN A 175 -24.27 -13.67 27.72
CA ASN A 175 -25.16 -14.57 28.43
C ASN A 175 -25.05 -14.30 29.93
N SER A 176 -26.08 -13.63 30.43
CA SER A 176 -26.39 -13.45 31.83
C SER A 176 -27.01 -14.73 32.38
N LYS A 177 -26.57 -15.20 33.54
CA LYS A 177 -27.44 -15.83 34.55
C LYS A 177 -26.77 -15.83 35.92
N GLN A 178 -27.41 -15.10 36.83
CA GLN A 178 -27.15 -15.10 38.26
C GLN A 178 -27.73 -16.36 38.93
N THR A 179 -27.51 -16.43 40.24
CA THR A 179 -28.06 -17.32 41.29
C THR A 179 -27.20 -18.57 41.50
N SER A 180 -26.76 -18.89 42.72
CA SER A 180 -27.46 -18.79 44.00
C SER A 180 -26.54 -18.61 45.22
N THR A 181 -27.15 -18.07 46.25
CA THR A 181 -26.68 -17.63 47.57
C THR A 181 -26.46 -18.77 48.58
N SER A 182 -25.57 -18.51 49.53
CA SER A 182 -25.69 -18.75 50.99
C SER A 182 -25.60 -20.16 51.62
N THR A 183 -24.68 -20.22 52.61
CA THR A 183 -24.82 -20.84 53.95
C THR A 183 -24.65 -22.35 54.12
N SER A 184 -23.55 -22.77 54.77
CA SER A 184 -23.61 -23.47 56.07
C SER A 184 -22.24 -23.57 56.76
N ARG A 185 -22.24 -23.33 58.06
CA ARG A 185 -21.16 -23.52 59.04
C ARG A 185 -21.05 -25.00 59.45
N GLN A 186 -19.86 -25.41 59.90
CA GLN A 186 -19.54 -26.23 61.10
C GLN A 186 -18.55 -27.38 60.87
N SER A 187 -17.38 -27.30 61.51
CA SER A 187 -16.91 -28.16 62.64
C SER A 187 -15.45 -27.76 62.93
N ILE A 188 -15.07 -27.29 64.13
CA ILE A 188 -14.66 -28.06 65.33
C ILE A 188 -13.64 -29.13 64.91
N GLY A 189 -12.36 -29.14 65.29
CA GLY A 189 -11.64 -28.58 66.43
C GLY A 189 -10.73 -29.68 66.96
N CYS A 190 -9.41 -29.46 66.98
CA CYS A 190 -8.46 -29.96 67.98
C CYS A 190 -7.09 -29.30 67.72
#